data_AF-A0A9P7F6P0-F1
#
_entry.id   AF-A0A9P7F6P0-F1
#
_cell.length_a   1.000
_cell.length_b   1.000
_cell.length_c   1.000
_cell.angle_alpha   90.00
_cell.angle_beta   90.00
_cell.angle_gamma   90.00
#
_symmetry.space_group_name_H-M   'P 1'
#
loop_
_entity.id
_entity.type
_entity.pdbx_description
1 polymer ?
#
loop_
_entity_poly.entity_id
_entity_poly.type
_entity_poly.pdbx_seq_one_letter_code
_entity_poly.pdbx_strand_id
1 'polypeptide(L)'
;LLSFESKASALEFYHTIVRLTNNTGIHTPKDCYESLLCMMREWHFLKQIKRSGQGHHPGTIAAMQPGACAVMCPACPHPGKNLPVIGQVLRLSQSEF
;
A
#
# COMPACT_ATOMS: atom_id res chain seq x y z
N LEU A 1 -1.64 11.49 -1.73
CA LEU A 1 -0.39 12.13 -2.21
C LEU A 1 0.57 12.47 -1.07
N LEU A 2 0.11 12.64 0.17
CA LEU A 2 0.97 13.02 1.33
C LEU A 2 1.02 11.97 2.46
N SER A 3 0.42 10.79 2.29
CA SER A 3 0.28 9.79 3.38
C SER A 3 1.61 9.22 3.89
N PHE A 4 2.73 9.46 3.21
CA PHE A 4 4.08 9.04 3.62
C PHE A 4 4.94 10.21 4.14
N GLU A 5 4.43 11.43 4.14
CA GLU A 5 5.11 12.58 4.75
C GLU A 5 4.81 12.61 6.24
N SER A 6 5.83 12.44 7.07
CA SER A 6 5.70 12.30 8.53
C SER A 6 5.10 13.52 9.25
N LYS A 7 4.91 14.64 8.55
CA LYS A 7 4.43 15.92 9.11
C LYS A 7 3.03 16.33 8.68
N ALA A 8 2.38 15.58 7.78
CA ALA A 8 1.07 15.95 7.26
C ALA A 8 0.03 14.86 7.57
N SER A 9 -0.83 15.11 8.56
CA SER A 9 -1.95 14.22 8.86
C SER A 9 -3.11 14.43 7.87
N ALA A 10 -4.01 13.44 7.76
CA ALA A 10 -5.25 13.59 7.01
C ALA A 10 -6.09 14.79 7.49
N LEU A 11 -6.05 15.07 8.79
CA LEU A 11 -6.76 16.18 9.41
C LEU A 11 -6.18 17.54 8.97
N GLU A 12 -4.85 17.69 8.99
CA GLU A 12 -4.19 18.92 8.54
C GLU A 12 -4.46 19.20 7.05
N PHE A 13 -4.43 18.14 6.23
CA PHE A 13 -4.80 18.25 4.83
C PHE A 13 -6.26 18.68 4.64
N TYR A 14 -7.17 18.08 5.40
CA TYR A 14 -8.58 18.45 5.38
C TYR A 14 -8.82 19.89 5.81
N HIS A 15 -8.21 20.34 6.92
CA HIS A 15 -8.29 21.72 7.39
C HIS A 15 -7.71 22.71 6.37
N THR A 16 -6.69 22.32 5.62
CA THR A 16 -6.17 23.13 4.52
C THR A 16 -7.24 23.34 3.44
N ILE A 17 -7.96 22.29 3.03
CA ILE A 17 -9.09 22.40 2.08
C ILE A 17 -10.20 23.30 2.63
N VAL A 18 -10.55 23.12 3.91
CA VAL A 18 -11.57 23.95 4.58
C VAL A 18 -11.18 25.42 4.57
N ARG A 19 -9.93 25.75 4.92
CA ARG A 19 -9.42 27.14 4.92
C ARG A 19 -9.33 27.73 3.51
N LEU A 20 -8.98 26.92 2.50
CA LEU A 20 -9.02 27.35 1.11
C LEU A 20 -10.45 27.66 0.63
N THR A 21 -11.44 26.97 1.19
CA THR A 21 -12.86 27.18 0.85
C THR A 21 -13.46 28.37 1.61
N ASN A 22 -13.19 28.46 2.91
CA ASN A 22 -13.55 29.60 3.73
C ASN A 22 -12.52 29.83 4.85
N ASN A 23 -11.74 30.89 4.71
CA ASN A 23 -10.74 31.29 5.70
C ASN A 23 -11.27 32.24 6.79
N THR A 24 -12.52 32.70 6.68
CA THR A 24 -13.09 33.71 7.60
C THR A 24 -13.67 33.11 8.88
N GLY A 25 -13.99 31.81 8.87
CA GLY A 25 -14.68 31.15 9.99
C GLY A 25 -16.15 31.56 10.17
N ILE A 26 -16.69 32.44 9.32
CA ILE A 26 -18.07 32.96 9.44
C ILE A 26 -19.10 31.94 8.91
N HIS A 27 -18.73 31.20 7.86
CA HIS A 27 -19.55 30.19 7.21
C HIS A 27 -18.77 28.88 7.16
N THR A 28 -18.67 28.19 8.29
CA THR A 28 -17.95 26.92 8.35
C THR A 28 -18.60 25.93 7.38
N PRO A 29 -17.86 25.37 6.41
CA PRO A 29 -18.40 24.36 5.53
C PRO A 29 -18.80 23.12 6.33
N LYS A 30 -19.74 22.34 5.78
CA LYS A 30 -20.17 21.07 6.39
C LYS A 30 -18.95 20.18 6.65
N ASP A 31 -18.93 19.55 7.82
CA ASP A 31 -17.86 18.61 8.13
C ASP A 31 -17.98 17.34 7.27
N CYS A 32 -17.03 17.19 6.35
CA CYS A 32 -16.88 16.08 5.43
C CYS A 32 -15.60 15.27 5.71
N TYR A 33 -14.99 15.42 6.90
CA TYR A 33 -13.75 14.73 7.25
C TYR A 33 -13.89 13.20 7.15
N GLU A 34 -14.93 12.63 7.75
CA GLU A 34 -15.19 11.18 7.67
C GLU A 34 -15.41 10.69 6.23
N SER A 35 -16.11 11.48 5.41
CA SER A 35 -16.30 11.17 4.00
C SER A 35 -14.97 11.20 3.24
N LEU A 36 -14.10 12.17 3.53
CA LEU A 36 -12.75 12.23 2.97
C LEU A 36 -11.94 10.98 3.38
N LEU A 37 -11.99 10.56 4.64
CA LEU A 37 -11.32 9.35 5.10
C LEU A 37 -11.82 8.11 4.35
N CYS A 38 -13.13 8.00 4.12
CA CYS A 38 -13.71 6.91 3.34
C CYS A 38 -13.20 6.90 1.88
N MET A 39 -13.29 8.04 1.19
CA MET A 39 -12.79 8.19 -0.19
C MET A 39 -11.30 7.86 -0.31
N MET A 40 -10.49 8.26 0.68
CA MET A 40 -9.07 7.91 0.70
C MET A 40 -8.82 6.41 0.83
N ARG A 41 -9.61 5.69 1.64
CA ARG A 41 -9.50 4.23 1.77
C ARG A 41 -9.86 3.53 0.46
N GLU A 42 -10.97 3.94 -0.16
CA GLU A 42 -11.39 3.42 -1.48
C GLU A 42 -10.33 3.69 -2.55
N TRP A 43 -9.79 4.91 -2.59
CA TRP A 43 -8.70 5.26 -3.49
C TRP A 43 -7.46 4.41 -3.27
N HIS A 44 -7.00 4.24 -2.02
CA HIS A 44 -5.84 3.39 -1.71
C HIS A 44 -6.05 1.94 -2.15
N PHE A 45 -7.24 1.41 -1.92
CA PHE A 45 -7.62 0.09 -2.39
C PHE A 45 -7.52 -0.03 -3.92
N LEU A 46 -8.14 0.88 -4.68
CA LEU A 46 -8.06 0.90 -6.14
C LEU A 46 -6.61 1.02 -6.64
N LYS A 47 -5.78 1.84 -5.98
CA LYS A 47 -4.37 1.97 -6.32
C LYS A 47 -3.59 0.68 -6.04
N GLN A 48 -3.91 -0.04 -4.98
CA GLN A 48 -3.30 -1.33 -4.68
C GLN A 48 -3.65 -2.38 -5.74
N ILE A 49 -4.93 -2.51 -6.10
CA ILE A 49 -5.40 -3.42 -7.16
C ILE A 49 -4.73 -3.10 -8.51
N LYS A 50 -4.62 -1.82 -8.85
CA LYS A 50 -3.94 -1.40 -10.08
C LYS A 50 -2.45 -1.77 -10.06
N ARG A 51 -1.76 -1.56 -8.93
CA ARG A 51 -0.32 -1.85 -8.79
C ARG A 51 0.00 -3.34 -8.80
N SER A 52 -0.89 -4.18 -8.30
CA SER A 52 -0.72 -5.63 -8.33
C SER A 52 -1.09 -6.28 -9.67
N GLY A 53 -1.60 -5.52 -10.64
CA GLY A 53 -2.07 -6.05 -11.92
C GLY A 53 -3.42 -6.78 -11.82
N GLN A 54 -4.10 -6.75 -10.68
CA GLN A 54 -5.38 -7.44 -10.46
C GLN A 54 -6.59 -6.65 -10.99
N GLY A 55 -6.39 -5.50 -11.64
CA GLY A 55 -7.48 -4.69 -12.18
C GLY A 55 -8.31 -5.38 -13.28
N HIS A 56 -7.73 -6.34 -13.99
CA HIS A 56 -8.42 -7.16 -15.01
C HIS A 56 -8.57 -8.62 -14.56
N HIS A 57 -8.67 -8.86 -13.25
CA HIS A 57 -8.88 -10.21 -12.74
C HIS A 57 -10.15 -10.82 -13.39
N PRO A 58 -10.11 -12.08 -13.88
CA PRO A 58 -11.24 -12.68 -14.59
C PRO A 58 -12.45 -12.93 -13.70
N GLY A 59 -12.24 -13.07 -12.38
CA GLY A 59 -13.30 -13.15 -11.38
C GLY A 59 -13.61 -11.79 -10.74
N THR A 60 -14.46 -11.80 -9.71
CA THR A 60 -14.68 -10.61 -8.89
C THR A 60 -13.46 -10.32 -8.01
N ILE A 61 -13.34 -9.08 -7.56
CA ILE A 61 -12.34 -8.67 -6.56
C ILE A 61 -12.44 -9.56 -5.30
N ALA A 62 -13.65 -9.96 -4.91
CA ALA A 62 -13.88 -10.84 -3.76
C ALA A 62 -13.40 -12.29 -3.98
N ALA A 63 -13.24 -12.72 -5.23
CA ALA A 63 -12.77 -14.06 -5.58
C ALA A 63 -11.23 -14.19 -5.62
N MET A 64 -10.50 -13.07 -5.45
CA MET A 64 -9.05 -13.09 -5.45
C MET A 64 -8.49 -13.90 -4.27
N GLN A 65 -7.43 -14.66 -4.54
CA GLN A 65 -6.75 -15.41 -3.50
C GLN A 65 -6.08 -14.48 -2.48
N PRO A 66 -6.02 -14.88 -1.20
CA PRO A 66 -5.23 -14.16 -0.20
C PRO A 66 -3.79 -13.96 -0.69
N GLY A 67 -3.30 -12.72 -0.61
CA GLY A 67 -1.96 -12.38 -1.10
C GLY A 67 -1.86 -12.07 -2.59
N ALA A 68 -2.97 -12.06 -3.36
CA ALA A 68 -2.95 -11.68 -4.79
C ALA A 68 -2.40 -10.26 -5.08
N CYS A 69 -2.41 -9.38 -4.06
CA CYS A 69 -1.83 -8.04 -4.12
C CYS A 69 -0.51 -7.90 -3.34
N ALA A 70 -0.01 -8.98 -2.75
CA ALA A 70 1.25 -8.98 -2.02
C ALA A 70 2.41 -9.18 -2.99
N VAL A 71 3.53 -8.51 -2.71
CA VAL A 71 4.80 -8.75 -3.39
C VAL A 71 5.64 -9.69 -2.52
N MET A 72 6.41 -10.58 -3.15
CA MET A 72 7.38 -11.39 -2.42
C MET A 72 8.40 -10.45 -1.78
N CYS A 73 8.60 -10.59 -0.47
CA CYS A 73 9.59 -9.79 0.24
C CYS A 73 10.99 -10.14 -0.29
N PRO A 74 11.76 -9.15 -0.79
CA PRO A 74 13.10 -9.41 -1.32
C PRO A 74 14.12 -9.78 -0.23
N ALA A 75 13.86 -9.40 1.03
CA ALA A 75 14.71 -9.71 2.16
C ALA A 75 14.46 -11.12 2.74
N CYS A 76 13.32 -11.74 2.44
CA CYS A 76 13.05 -13.11 2.90
C CYS A 76 13.96 -14.11 2.17
N PRO A 77 14.37 -15.21 2.82
CA PRO A 77 15.19 -16.25 2.22
C PRO A 77 14.39 -17.05 1.17
N HIS A 78 14.82 -17.01 -0.09
CA HIS A 78 14.23 -17.74 -1.22
C HIS A 78 15.30 -18.62 -1.91
N PRO A 79 15.37 -19.91 -1.57
CA PRO A 79 16.30 -20.85 -2.21
C PRO A 79 16.14 -20.84 -3.74
N GLY A 80 17.26 -20.75 -4.45
CA GLY A 80 17.30 -20.66 -5.91
C GLY A 80 16.92 -19.30 -6.51
N LYS A 81 16.54 -18.30 -5.69
CA LYS A 81 16.31 -16.92 -6.15
C LYS A 81 17.35 -15.95 -5.59
N ASN A 82 17.40 -15.81 -4.27
CA ASN A 82 18.34 -14.94 -3.57
C ASN A 82 19.23 -15.71 -2.57
N LEU A 83 19.04 -17.03 -2.45
CA LEU A 83 19.91 -17.94 -1.73
C LEU A 83 20.31 -19.11 -2.62
N PRO A 84 21.49 -19.74 -2.38
CA PRO A 84 21.82 -21.02 -3.01
C PRO A 84 20.76 -22.08 -2.67
N VAL A 85 20.56 -23.04 -3.58
CA VAL A 85 19.66 -24.18 -3.31
C VAL A 85 20.24 -24.98 -2.13
N ILE A 86 19.41 -25.50 -1.23
CA ILE A 86 19.85 -26.21 -0.01
C ILE A 86 20.90 -27.31 -0.33
N GLY A 87 20.75 -28.00 -1.47
CA GLY A 87 21.72 -29.01 -1.94
C GLY A 87 23.04 -28.47 -2.54
N GLN A 88 23.20 -27.15 -2.71
CA GLN A 88 24.47 -26.51 -3.03
C GLN A 88 25.22 -26.08 -1.76
N VAL A 89 24.51 -25.63 -0.73
CA VAL A 89 25.13 -25.27 0.56
C VAL A 89 25.85 -26.47 1.18
N LEU A 90 25.23 -27.65 1.15
CA LEU A 90 25.83 -28.90 1.65
C LEU A 90 27.05 -29.37 0.82
N ARG A 91 27.18 -28.94 -0.44
CA ARG A 91 28.34 -29.26 -1.28
C ARG A 91 29.49 -28.29 -1.05
N LEU A 92 29.19 -27.01 -0.83
CA LEU A 92 30.22 -26.00 -0.49
C LEU A 92 30.84 -26.27 0.88
N SER A 93 30.05 -26.73 1.87
CA SER A 93 30.57 -27.13 3.18
C SER A 93 31.40 -28.42 3.17
N GLN A 94 31.32 -29.22 2.09
CA GLN A 94 32.09 -30.46 1.94
C GLN A 94 33.31 -30.30 1.01
N SER A 95 33.42 -29.19 0.28
CA SER A 95 34.60 -28.87 -0.55
C SER A 95 35.64 -28.01 0.16
N GLU A 96 35.39 -27.64 1.42
CA GLU A 96 36.30 -26.86 2.27
C GLU A 96 37.04 -27.73 3.31
N PHE A 97 37.01 -29.06 3.15
CA PHE A 97 37.82 -30.04 3.90
C PHE A 97 38.49 -31.04 2.95
#